data_AF-N1UFU1-F1
#
_entry.id   AF-N1UFU1-F1
#
_cell.length_a   1.000
_cell.length_b   1.000
_cell.length_c   1.000
_cell.angle_alpha   90.00
_cell.angle_beta   90.00
_cell.angle_gamma   90.00
#
_symmetry.space_group_name_H-M   'P 1'
#
loop_
_entity.id
_entity.type
_entity.pdbx_description
1 polymer ?
#
loop_
_entity_poly.entity_id
_entity_poly.type
_entity_poly.pdbx_seq_one_letter_code
_entity_poly.pdbx_strand_id
1 'polypeptide(L)'
;MFYRIFYYWNVLSIDIVCGAVSSAWFASYVLNSDLKTEFWILLPTTVWVIYSADHWIDGWKLRDKSANPRHEFYYKNRIFLIVITGLVAIFLLYPE
;
A
#
# COMPACT_ATOMS: atom_id res chain seq x y z
N MET A 1 0.58 -22.50 5.53
CA MET A 1 1.28 -21.32 6.11
C MET A 1 1.77 -20.37 5.01
N PHE A 2 2.55 -20.85 4.02
CA PHE A 2 3.05 -20.05 2.89
C PHE A 2 1.95 -19.32 2.08
N TYR A 3 0.87 -20.04 1.73
CA TYR A 3 -0.28 -19.46 1.01
C TYR A 3 -0.94 -18.29 1.74
N ARG A 4 -0.96 -18.30 3.09
CA ARG A 4 -1.52 -17.19 3.89
C ARG A 4 -0.61 -15.95 3.83
N ILE A 5 0.71 -16.15 3.89
CA ILE A 5 1.68 -15.06 3.80
C ILE A 5 1.63 -14.43 2.41
N PHE A 6 1.61 -15.25 1.36
CA PHE A 6 1.50 -14.77 -0.01
C PHE A 6 0.17 -14.04 -0.27
N TYR A 7 -0.91 -14.54 0.33
CA TYR A 7 -2.21 -13.88 0.31
C TYR A 7 -2.13 -12.49 0.94
N TYR A 8 -1.60 -12.34 2.15
CA TYR A 8 -1.45 -11.03 2.79
C TYR A 8 -0.46 -10.12 2.07
N TRP A 9 0.63 -10.66 1.52
CA TRP A 9 1.62 -9.92 0.74
C TRP A 9 0.99 -9.23 -0.47
N ASN A 10 0.14 -9.98 -1.18
CA ASN A 10 -0.53 -9.50 -2.38
C ASN A 10 -1.77 -8.64 -2.05
N VAL A 11 -2.49 -8.97 -0.97
CA VAL A 11 -3.62 -8.17 -0.46
C VAL A 11 -3.13 -6.80 0.00
N LEU A 12 -2.05 -6.74 0.78
CA LEU A 12 -1.51 -5.48 1.30
C LEU A 12 -0.64 -4.72 0.27
N SER A 13 -0.57 -5.19 -0.99
CA SER A 13 0.21 -4.55 -2.07
C SER A 13 1.70 -4.36 -1.73
N ILE A 14 2.28 -5.26 -0.94
CA ILE A 14 3.69 -5.15 -0.49
C ILE A 14 4.65 -5.31 -1.67
N ASP A 15 4.32 -6.19 -2.62
CA ASP A 15 5.02 -6.35 -3.89
C ASP A 15 5.09 -5.05 -4.70
N ILE A 16 3.99 -4.31 -4.76
CA ILE A 16 3.89 -3.03 -5.46
C ILE A 16 4.75 -1.97 -4.79
N VAL A 17 4.70 -1.89 -3.45
CA VAL A 17 5.54 -0.98 -2.66
C VAL A 17 7.02 -1.28 -2.87
N CYS A 18 7.43 -2.55 -2.80
CA CYS A 18 8.81 -2.97 -3.08
C CYS A 18 9.25 -2.60 -4.50
N GLY A 19 8.38 -2.78 -5.49
CA GLY A 19 8.66 -2.39 -6.88
C GLY A 19 8.88 -0.88 -7.03
N ALA A 20 8.06 -0.06 -6.39
CA ALA A 20 8.20 1.40 -6.40
C ALA A 20 9.50 1.87 -5.74
N VAL A 21 9.84 1.34 -4.55
CA VAL A 21 11.10 1.65 -3.86
C VAL A 21 12.31 1.22 -4.69
N SER A 22 12.27 0.01 -5.27
CA SER A 22 13.37 -0.49 -6.11
C SER A 22 13.57 0.38 -7.35
N SER A 23 12.47 0.84 -7.96
CA SER A 23 12.51 1.74 -9.13
C SER A 23 13.11 3.10 -8.77
N ALA A 24 12.72 3.66 -7.62
CA ALA A 24 13.28 4.91 -7.14
C ALA A 24 14.76 4.78 -6.75
N TRP A 25 15.17 3.64 -6.19
CA TRP A 25 16.57 3.35 -5.90
C TRP A 25 17.40 3.23 -7.17
N PHE A 26 16.90 2.51 -8.17
CA PHE A 26 17.54 2.44 -9.48
C PHE A 26 17.67 3.82 -10.13
N ALA A 27 16.62 4.65 -10.08
CA ALA A 27 16.65 6.00 -10.61
C ALA A 27 17.66 6.91 -9.88
N SER A 28 17.69 6.86 -8.54
CA SER A 28 18.66 7.58 -7.71
C SER A 28 20.10 7.19 -8.06
N TYR A 29 20.35 5.88 -8.25
CA TYR A 29 21.65 5.37 -8.65
C TYR A 29 22.06 5.86 -10.04
N VAL A 30 21.19 5.75 -11.04
CA VAL A 30 21.46 6.18 -12.43
C VAL A 30 21.70 7.68 -12.51
N LEU A 31 20.93 8.47 -11.76
CA LEU A 31 21.00 9.93 -11.78
C LEU A 31 22.07 10.50 -10.82
N ASN A 32 22.78 9.65 -10.07
CA ASN A 32 23.66 10.07 -8.97
C ASN A 32 22.98 11.09 -8.04
N SER A 33 21.69 10.90 -7.79
CA SER A 33 20.89 11.81 -6.97
C SER A 33 20.84 11.28 -5.55
N ASP A 34 21.26 12.10 -4.59
CA ASP A 34 21.11 11.82 -3.17
C ASP A 34 19.70 12.19 -2.72
N LEU A 35 18.85 11.18 -2.53
CA LEU A 35 17.48 11.37 -2.08
C LEU A 35 17.46 11.36 -0.55
N LYS A 36 16.89 12.43 0.01
CA LYS A 36 16.62 12.60 1.44
C LYS A 36 15.99 11.36 2.07
N THR A 37 16.34 11.04 3.31
CA THR A 37 15.79 9.90 4.08
C THR A 37 14.26 9.92 4.13
N GLU A 38 13.69 11.11 4.21
CA GLU A 38 12.25 11.36 4.19
C GLU A 38 11.59 10.84 2.91
N PHE A 39 12.26 10.93 1.75
CA PHE A 39 11.75 10.39 0.49
C PHE A 39 11.57 8.87 0.55
N TRP A 40 12.51 8.16 1.19
CA TRP A 40 12.47 6.71 1.33
C TRP A 40 11.36 6.22 2.27
N ILE A 41 10.80 7.10 3.09
CA ILE A 41 9.63 6.81 3.93
C ILE A 41 8.35 7.26 3.21
N LEU A 42 8.34 8.48 2.69
CA LEU A 42 7.17 9.07 2.02
C LEU A 42 6.75 8.24 0.82
N LEU A 43 7.68 7.87 -0.07
CA LEU A 43 7.37 7.13 -1.29
C LEU A 43 6.66 5.79 -1.04
N PRO A 44 7.22 4.82 -0.30
CA PRO A 44 6.54 3.54 -0.06
C PRO A 44 5.21 3.73 0.65
N THR A 45 5.14 4.69 1.57
CA THR A 45 3.95 4.96 2.36
C THR A 45 2.82 5.54 1.49
N THR A 46 3.12 6.51 0.62
CA THR A 46 2.16 7.07 -0.34
C THR A 46 1.68 6.02 -1.33
N VAL A 47 2.60 5.22 -1.89
CA VAL A 47 2.25 4.13 -2.82
C VAL A 47 1.31 3.12 -2.13
N TRP A 48 1.63 2.74 -0.90
CA TRP A 48 0.80 1.83 -0.11
C TRP A 48 -0.59 2.40 0.17
N VAL A 49 -0.69 3.69 0.52
CA VAL A 49 -1.96 4.38 0.76
C VAL A 49 -2.82 4.41 -0.50
N ILE A 50 -2.25 4.82 -1.64
CA ILE A 50 -2.98 4.90 -2.91
C ILE A 50 -3.50 3.53 -3.34
N TYR A 51 -2.65 2.49 -3.31
CA TYR A 51 -3.08 1.15 -3.68
C TYR A 51 -4.07 0.55 -2.68
N SER A 52 -3.94 0.84 -1.39
CA SER A 52 -4.94 0.42 -0.40
C SER A 52 -6.30 1.07 -0.65
N ALA A 53 -6.31 2.37 -1.01
CA ALA A 53 -7.52 3.09 -1.35
C ALA A 53 -8.17 2.58 -2.65
N ASP A 54 -7.37 2.26 -3.66
CA ASP A 54 -7.84 1.63 -4.92
C ASP A 54 -8.56 0.31 -4.64
N HIS A 55 -7.96 -0.57 -3.82
CA HIS A 55 -8.59 -1.82 -3.40
C HIS A 55 -9.88 -1.61 -2.59
N TRP A 56 -10.02 -0.51 -1.84
CA TRP A 56 -11.29 -0.19 -1.16
C TRP A 56 -12.37 0.27 -2.13
N ILE A 57 -12.00 1.09 -3.13
CA ILE A 57 -12.93 1.58 -4.15
C ILE A 57 -13.42 0.41 -5.00
N ASP A 58 -12.54 -0.51 -5.38
CA ASP A 58 -12.88 -1.74 -6.08
C ASP A 58 -13.68 -2.71 -5.18
N GLY A 59 -13.29 -2.80 -3.91
CA GLY A 59 -14.06 -3.40 -2.82
C GLY A 59 -15.53 -2.97 -2.82
N TRP A 60 -15.75 -1.66 -2.90
CA TRP A 60 -17.05 -1.03 -2.82
C TRP A 60 -17.87 -1.12 -4.12
N LYS A 61 -17.21 -0.98 -5.28
CA LYS A 61 -17.86 -1.07 -6.60
C LYS A 61 -18.36 -2.47 -6.94
N LEU A 62 -17.64 -3.51 -6.51
CA LEU A 62 -17.95 -4.90 -6.88
C LEU A 62 -18.91 -5.63 -5.91
N ARG A 63 -19.27 -5.01 -4.77
CA ARG A 63 -20.29 -5.43 -3.77
C ARG A 63 -20.52 -6.96 -3.65
N ASP A 64 -21.39 -7.53 -4.48
CA ASP A 64 -21.96 -8.90 -4.39
C ASP A 64 -21.63 -9.82 -5.59
N LYS A 65 -20.88 -9.36 -6.60
CA LYS A 65 -20.59 -10.18 -7.81
C LYS A 65 -19.24 -10.89 -7.78
N SER A 66 -18.44 -10.69 -6.74
CA SER A 66 -17.10 -11.27 -6.66
C SER A 66 -17.13 -12.49 -5.74
N ALA A 67 -16.99 -13.68 -6.32
CA ALA A 67 -16.70 -14.93 -5.60
C ALA A 67 -15.22 -15.00 -5.12
N ASN A 68 -14.59 -13.85 -4.88
CA ASN A 68 -13.15 -13.75 -4.63
C ASN A 68 -12.88 -13.52 -3.13
N PRO A 69 -12.13 -14.42 -2.45
CA PRO A 69 -11.81 -14.32 -1.02
C PRO A 69 -11.22 -12.98 -0.57
N ARG A 70 -10.57 -12.23 -1.49
CA ARG A 70 -9.97 -10.91 -1.22
C ARG A 70 -10.99 -9.84 -0.86
N HIS A 71 -12.18 -9.87 -1.47
CA HIS A 71 -13.23 -8.89 -1.19
C HIS A 71 -13.79 -9.04 0.22
N GLU A 72 -13.97 -10.28 0.68
CA GLU A 72 -14.50 -10.57 2.01
C GLU A 72 -13.55 -10.05 3.10
N PHE A 73 -12.24 -10.20 2.90
CA PHE A 73 -11.22 -9.74 3.84
C PHE A 73 -11.19 -8.21 3.97
N TYR A 74 -11.25 -7.49 2.85
CA TYR A 74 -11.29 -6.02 2.84
C TYR A 74 -12.60 -5.47 3.40
N TYR A 75 -13.73 -6.09 3.09
CA TYR A 75 -15.03 -5.69 3.63
C TYR A 75 -15.10 -5.87 5.15
N LYS A 76 -14.55 -6.98 5.67
CA LYS A 76 -14.59 -7.33 7.09
C LYS A 76 -13.62 -6.51 7.94
N ASN A 77 -12.49 -6.05 7.37
CA ASN A 77 -11.47 -5.27 8.07
C ASN A 77 -11.41 -3.79 7.65
N ARG A 78 -12.44 -3.29 6.96
CA ARG A 78 -12.49 -1.92 6.41
C ARG A 78 -12.16 -0.83 7.44
N ILE A 79 -12.63 -0.98 8.68
CA ILE A 79 -12.39 0.01 9.75
C ILE A 79 -10.92 0.02 10.17
N PHE A 80 -10.31 -1.16 10.33
CA PHE A 80 -8.90 -1.27 10.69
C PHE A 80 -7.99 -0.68 9.60
N LEU A 81 -8.32 -0.94 8.34
CA LEU A 81 -7.61 -0.40 7.20
C LEU A 81 -7.79 1.13 7.10
N ILE A 82 -9.01 1.65 7.24
CA ILE A 82 -9.30 3.10 7.30
C ILE A 82 -8.51 3.79 8.41
N VAL A 83 -8.46 3.20 9.59
CA VAL A 83 -7.74 3.77 10.73
C VAL A 83 -6.24 3.79 10.48
N ILE A 84 -5.64 2.69 9.98
CA ILE A 84 -4.20 2.68 9.68
C ILE A 84 -3.85 3.64 8.56
N THR A 85 -4.59 3.63 7.45
CA THR A 85 -4.34 4.54 6.32
C THR A 85 -4.50 6.00 6.75
N GLY A 86 -5.49 6.31 7.60
CA GLY A 86 -5.65 7.64 8.19
C GLY A 86 -4.49 8.06 9.08
N LEU A 87 -4.03 7.18 9.98
CA LEU A 87 -2.88 7.44 10.84
C LEU A 87 -1.59 7.66 10.03
N VAL A 88 -1.41 6.85 8.98
CA VAL A 88 -0.30 6.97 8.05
C VAL A 88 -0.35 8.29 7.27
N ALA A 89 -1.52 8.69 6.79
CA ALA A 89 -1.69 9.96 6.09
C ALA A 89 -1.42 11.17 7.02
N ILE A 90 -1.82 11.10 8.28
CA ILE A 90 -1.55 12.13 9.29
C ILE A 90 -0.05 12.21 9.60
N PHE A 91 0.63 11.06 9.74
CA PHE A 91 2.07 11.01 9.92
C PHE A 91 2.84 11.61 8.72
N LEU A 92 2.34 11.38 7.51
CA LEU A 92 2.86 11.99 6.28
C LEU A 92 2.69 13.52 6.23
N LEU A 93 1.61 14.04 6.84
CA LEU A 93 1.29 15.47 6.87
C LEU A 93 2.12 16.27 7.90
N TYR A 94 2.62 15.60 8.94
CA TYR A 94 3.47 16.19 9.97
C TYR A 94 4.77 15.37 10.13
N PRO A 95 5.70 15.46 9.16
CA PRO A 95 6.96 14.72 9.19
C PRO A 95 8.02 15.37 10.11
N GLU A 96 7.60 16.05 11.19
CA GLU A 96 8.48 16.78 12.13
C GLU A 96 9.59 15.89 12.71
#